data_AF-A0A9E0Y2Z0-F1
#
_entry.id   AF-A0A9E0Y2Z0-F1
#
_cell.length_a   1.000
_cell.length_b   1.000
_cell.length_c   1.000
_cell.angle_alpha   90.00
_cell.angle_beta   90.00
_cell.angle_gamma   90.00
#
_symmetry.space_group_name_H-M   'P 1'
#
loop_
_entity.id
_entity.type
_entity.pdbx_description
1 polymer ?
#
loop_
_entity_poly.entity_id
_entity_poly.type
_entity_poly.pdbx_seq_one_letter_code
_entity_poly.pdbx_strand_id
1 'polypeptide(L)' 'AKAIKDLQHAAVKNENMFEVLMEATKYCSLGQLTAAMFEVGGQYRRNM' A
#
# COMPACT_ATOMS: atom_id res chain seq x y z
N ALA A 1 11.93 0.60 1.87
CA ALA A 1 11.62 0.16 3.25
C ALA A 1 10.98 -1.23 3.20
N LYS A 2 11.30 -2.14 4.12
CA LYS A 2 10.75 -3.50 4.16
C LYS A 2 9.21 -3.49 4.22
N ALA A 3 8.64 -2.65 5.09
CA ALA A 3 7.19 -2.51 5.26
C ALA A 3 6.42 -2.13 3.98
N ILE A 4 7.00 -1.30 3.10
CA ILE A 4 6.37 -0.94 1.82
C ILE A 4 6.32 -2.13 0.87
N LYS A 5 7.38 -2.94 0.83
CA LYS A 5 7.42 -4.14 0.00
C LYS A 5 6.44 -5.19 0.52
N ASP A 6 6.32 -5.33 1.83
CA ASP A 6 5.37 -6.25 2.45
C ASP A 6 3.92 -5.83 2.14
N LEU A 7 3.63 -4.52 2.17
CA LEU A 7 2.33 -3.97 1.77
C LEU A 7 2.01 -4.24 0.29
N GLN A 8 2.99 -4.04 -0.62
CA GLN A 8 2.82 -4.35 -2.04
C GLN A 8 2.61 -5.85 -2.29
N HIS A 9 3.34 -6.72 -1.58
CA HIS A 9 3.15 -8.16 -1.67
C HIS A 9 1.76 -8.59 -1.18
N ALA A 10 1.31 -8.07 -0.04
CA ALA A 10 -0.02 -8.37 0.49
C ALA A 10 -1.12 -7.96 -0.48
N ALA A 11 -0.97 -6.81 -1.14
CA ALA A 11 -1.88 -6.34 -2.18
C ALA A 11 -1.95 -7.30 -3.39
N VAL A 12 -0.80 -7.74 -3.90
CA VAL A 12 -0.72 -8.65 -5.06
C VAL A 12 -1.26 -10.05 -4.71
N LYS A 13 -1.07 -10.50 -3.46
CA LYS A 13 -1.52 -11.81 -3.00
C LYS A 13 -2.97 -11.84 -2.52
N ASN A 14 -3.69 -10.72 -2.55
CA ASN A 14 -5.03 -10.58 -1.95
C ASN A 14 -5.07 -11.00 -0.46
N GLU A 15 -4.00 -10.72 0.27
CA GLU A 15 -3.93 -10.94 1.72
C GLU A 15 -4.64 -9.78 2.47
N ASN A 16 -4.77 -9.89 3.79
CA ASN A 16 -5.37 -8.86 4.60
C ASN A 16 -4.49 -7.60 4.65
N MET A 17 -4.81 -6.62 3.80
CA MET A 17 -4.06 -5.38 3.72
C MET A 17 -4.14 -4.51 4.98
N PHE A 18 -5.25 -4.58 5.72
CA PHE A 18 -5.45 -3.73 6.89
C PHE A 18 -4.44 -4.07 8.00
N GLU A 19 -4.18 -5.37 8.20
CA GLU A 19 -3.18 -5.84 9.16
C GLU A 19 -1.77 -5.33 8.83
N VAL A 20 -1.38 -5.40 7.55
CA VAL A 20 -0.08 -4.92 7.09
C VAL A 20 0.02 -3.39 7.17
N LEU A 21 -1.07 -2.67 6.91
CA LEU A 21 -1.14 -1.21 7.08
C LEU A 21 -0.94 -0.77 8.53
N MET A 22 -1.50 -1.51 9.49
CA MET A 22 -1.31 -1.22 10.93
C MET A 22 0.16 -1.28 11.34
N GLU A 23 0.95 -2.16 10.72
CA GLU A 23 2.38 -2.25 10.96
C GLU A 23 3.16 -1.18 10.17
N ALA A 24 2.82 -0.98 8.90
CA ALA A 24 3.53 -0.06 8.02
C ALA A 24 3.40 1.41 8.44
N THR A 25 2.25 1.81 8.99
CA THR A 25 1.98 3.18 9.47
C THR A 25 2.86 3.62 10.64
N LYS A 26 3.47 2.69 11.37
CA LYS A 26 4.42 3.00 12.47
C LYS A 26 5.74 3.58 11.97
N TYR A 27 6.11 3.27 10.72
CA TYR A 27 7.45 3.55 10.18
C TYR A 27 7.43 4.33 8.87
N CYS A 28 6.29 4.37 8.17
CA CYS A 28 6.12 5.01 6.89
C CYS A 28 5.14 6.17 6.99
N SER A 29 5.41 7.24 6.25
CA SER A 29 4.48 8.35 6.13
C SER A 29 3.27 7.98 5.27
N LEU A 30 2.18 8.71 5.43
CA LEU A 30 0.98 8.56 4.60
C LEU A 30 1.31 8.64 3.10
N GLY A 31 2.16 9.60 2.70
CA GLY A 31 2.57 9.76 1.30
C GLY A 31 3.33 8.56 0.75
N GLN A 32 4.19 7.94 1.57
CA GLN A 32 4.91 6.72 1.19
C GLN A 32 3.97 5.53 1.00
N LEU A 33 2.97 5.39 1.87
CA LEU A 33 1.96 4.33 1.77
C LEU A 33 1.09 4.51 0.53
N THR A 34 0.60 5.73 0.29
CA THR A 34 -0.23 6.05 -0.88
C THR A 34 0.51 5.82 -2.20
N ALA A 35 1.76 6.28 -2.30
CA ALA A 35 2.58 6.06 -3.50
C ALA A 35 2.78 4.57 -3.78
N ALA A 36 3.08 3.78 -2.74
CA ALA A 36 3.25 2.33 -2.86
C ALA A 36 1.98 1.62 -3.34
N MET A 37 0.81 2.04 -2.83
CA MET A 37 -0.49 1.49 -3.24
C MET A 37 -0.84 1.85 -4.68
N PHE A 38 -0.45 3.03 -5.16
CA PHE A 38 -0.66 3.45 -6.55
C PHE A 38 0.18 2.64 -7.55
N GLU A 39 1.36 2.15 -7.17
CA GLU A 39 2.18 1.30 -8.04
C GLU A 39 1.55 -0.08 -8.29
N VAL A 40 0.83 -0.63 -7.31
CA VAL A 40 0.25 -1.99 -7.41
C VAL A 40 -1.24 -2.00 -7.76
N GLY A 41 -2.02 -1.02 -7.28
CA GLY A 41 -3.46 -0.93 -7.47
C GLY A 41 -3.89 0.09 -8.53
N GLY A 42 -2.94 0.89 -9.03
CA GLY A 42 -3.23 2.02 -9.89
C GLY A 42 -3.84 3.21 -9.14
N GLN A 43 -3.92 4.34 -9.82
CA GLN A 43 -4.60 5.53 -9.33
C GLN A 43 -6.04 5.55 -9.82
N TYR A 44 -6.95 6.00 -8.95
CA TYR A 44 -8.32 6.24 -9.37
C TYR A 44 -8.35 7.30 -10.49
N ARG A 45 -8.87 6.91 -11.65
CA ARG A 45 -9.11 7.82 -12.78
C ARG A 45 -10.59 8.20 -12.78
N ARG A 46 -10.89 9.48 -12.57
CA ARG A 46 -12.25 9.99 -12.76
C ARG A 46 -12.61 9.88 -14.24
N ASN A 47 -13.76 9.28 -14.52
CA ASN A 47 -14.37 9.39 -15.84
C ASN A 47 -15.04 10.77 -15.95
N MET A 48 -14.87 11.42 -17.10
CA MET A 48 -15.64 12.59 -17.54
C MET A 48 -16.92 12.11 -18.20
#